data_AF-Q9C2X7-F1
#
_entry.id   AF-Q9C2X7-F1
#
_cell.length_a   1.000
_cell.length_b   1.000
_cell.length_c   1.000
_cell.angle_alpha   90.00
_cell.angle_beta   90.00
_cell.angle_gamma   90.00
#
_symmetry.space_group_name_H-M   'P 1'
#
loop_
_entity.id
_entity.type
_entity.pdbx_description
1 polymer ?
#
loop_
_entity_poly.entity_id
_entity_poly.type
_entity_poly.pdbx_seq_one_letter_code
_entity_poly.pdbx_strand_id
1 'polypeptide(L)'
;KMEVLHQLTTNHTSSLSNLINNHPTSFSSILKEVDITNHSLTYIEKLWASYYIYMNNDILATGLLFFITHELMYFGRCLPWFIIDKTPWFNRYKIQPTKIPTNQEQWECFKTVLKQHFLVEALPIWLFHPVCAKLGITYDVPFPNWRIQAIQIAIFFICEDFWHFGFHSLFHQGW
;
A
#
# COMPACT_ATOMS: atom_id res chain seq x y z
N LYS A 1 -19.45 -9.34 21.88
CA LYS A 1 -18.11 -9.97 22.07
C LYS A 1 -18.00 -11.34 21.39
N MET A 2 -19.06 -12.16 21.34
CA MET A 2 -19.08 -13.39 20.52
C MET A 2 -19.25 -13.17 19.01
N GLU A 3 -19.88 -12.07 18.57
CA GLU A 3 -19.98 -11.74 17.12
C GLU A 3 -18.61 -11.44 16.48
N VAL A 4 -17.73 -10.75 17.20
CA VAL A 4 -16.37 -10.44 16.73
C VAL A 4 -15.51 -11.70 16.63
N LEU A 5 -15.74 -12.69 17.51
CA LEU A 5 -15.06 -13.98 17.44
C LEU A 5 -15.66 -14.89 16.37
N HIS A 6 -16.96 -14.75 16.08
CA HIS A 6 -17.66 -15.46 15.02
C HIS A 6 -17.24 -14.96 13.63
N GLN A 7 -17.04 -13.66 13.44
CA GLN A 7 -16.43 -13.09 12.22
C GLN A 7 -14.99 -13.60 11.98
N LEU A 8 -14.25 -13.96 13.04
CA LEU A 8 -12.91 -14.53 12.93
C LEU A 8 -12.92 -16.04 12.62
N THR A 9 -14.09 -16.72 12.65
CA THR A 9 -14.22 -18.17 12.52
C THR A 9 -15.17 -18.65 11.43
N THR A 10 -15.82 -17.77 10.68
CA THR A 10 -16.63 -18.14 9.50
C THR A 10 -15.78 -18.17 8.24
N ASN A 11 -15.65 -19.37 7.64
CA ASN A 11 -15.18 -19.67 6.27
C ASN A 11 -14.94 -18.42 5.43
N HIS A 12 -13.68 -17.98 5.35
CA HIS A 12 -13.33 -16.71 4.71
C HIS A 12 -13.83 -16.69 3.27
N THR A 13 -14.86 -15.87 3.07
CA THR A 13 -15.27 -15.29 1.80
C THR A 13 -14.89 -13.83 1.86
N SER A 14 -14.36 -13.28 0.78
CA SER A 14 -14.09 -11.84 0.72
C SER A 14 -15.34 -11.04 1.06
N SER A 15 -15.21 -9.88 1.72
CA SER A 15 -16.34 -8.95 1.93
C SER A 15 -17.06 -8.58 0.63
N LEU A 16 -16.33 -8.61 -0.49
CA LEU A 16 -16.84 -8.33 -1.84
C LEU A 16 -17.40 -9.56 -2.57
N SER A 17 -17.46 -10.71 -1.91
CA SER A 17 -18.04 -11.94 -2.48
C SER A 17 -19.51 -11.81 -2.89
N ASN A 18 -20.25 -10.90 -2.26
CA ASN A 18 -21.64 -10.57 -2.59
C ASN A 18 -21.83 -9.94 -3.97
N LEU A 19 -20.75 -9.51 -4.64
CA LEU A 19 -20.80 -8.89 -5.97
C LEU A 19 -20.94 -9.92 -7.11
N ILE A 20 -20.83 -11.21 -6.82
CA ILE A 20 -20.94 -12.29 -7.80
C ILE A 20 -21.89 -13.38 -7.32
N ASN A 21 -22.57 -14.04 -8.26
CA ASN A 21 -23.52 -15.11 -7.93
C ASN A 21 -22.86 -16.50 -7.90
N ASN A 22 -21.75 -16.65 -8.63
CA ASN A 22 -20.95 -17.85 -8.70
C ASN A 22 -19.52 -17.51 -8.32
N HIS A 23 -18.78 -18.42 -7.69
CA HIS A 23 -17.35 -18.25 -7.40
C HIS A 23 -16.49 -19.04 -8.40
N PRO A 24 -16.24 -18.51 -9.62
CA PRO A 24 -15.28 -19.14 -10.52
C PRO A 24 -13.88 -19.05 -9.92
N THR A 25 -13.03 -20.02 -10.24
CA THR A 25 -11.67 -20.13 -9.66
C THR A 25 -10.63 -19.25 -10.34
N SER A 26 -10.89 -18.79 -11.56
CA SER A 26 -9.94 -17.99 -12.35
C SER A 26 -10.27 -16.50 -12.27
N PHE A 27 -9.23 -15.67 -12.09
CA PHE A 27 -9.35 -14.21 -12.03
C PHE A 27 -10.11 -13.62 -13.24
N SER A 28 -9.80 -14.07 -14.46
CA SER A 28 -10.47 -13.55 -15.67
C SER A 28 -11.96 -13.85 -15.69
N SER A 29 -12.36 -14.99 -15.13
CA SER A 29 -13.78 -15.36 -15.00
C SER A 29 -14.48 -14.53 -13.93
N ILE A 30 -13.81 -14.28 -12.79
CA ILE A 30 -14.32 -13.39 -11.75
C ILE A 30 -14.51 -11.98 -12.32
N LEU A 31 -13.50 -11.43 -13.00
CA LEU A 31 -13.56 -10.10 -13.59
C LEU A 31 -14.71 -9.97 -14.59
N LYS A 32 -14.93 -10.99 -15.42
CA LYS A 32 -16.05 -11.02 -16.36
C LYS A 32 -17.39 -11.04 -15.64
N GLU A 33 -17.53 -11.83 -14.58
CA GLU A 33 -18.77 -11.90 -13.80
C GLU A 33 -19.07 -10.58 -13.08
N VAL A 34 -18.05 -9.96 -12.47
CA VAL A 34 -18.15 -8.64 -11.84
C VAL A 34 -18.54 -7.58 -12.87
N ASP A 35 -17.97 -7.61 -14.07
CA ASP A 35 -18.27 -6.68 -15.15
C ASP A 35 -19.71 -6.77 -15.65
N ILE A 36 -20.25 -7.99 -15.73
CA ILE A 36 -21.64 -8.28 -16.13
C ILE A 36 -22.62 -7.92 -15.01
N THR A 37 -22.30 -8.24 -13.76
CA THR A 37 -23.23 -8.06 -12.63
C THR A 37 -23.27 -6.61 -12.14
N ASN A 38 -22.16 -5.87 -12.26
CA ASN A 38 -21.98 -4.55 -11.67
C ASN A 38 -21.58 -3.49 -12.71
N HIS A 39 -22.48 -3.21 -13.66
CA HIS A 39 -22.21 -2.27 -14.75
C HIS A 39 -21.92 -0.83 -14.32
N SER A 40 -22.43 -0.39 -13.16
CA SER A 40 -22.24 0.98 -12.65
C SER A 40 -20.83 1.26 -12.14
N LEU A 41 -20.04 0.22 -11.87
CA LEU A 41 -18.68 0.37 -11.36
C LEU A 41 -17.72 0.75 -12.49
N THR A 42 -16.76 1.60 -12.16
CA THR A 42 -15.62 1.90 -13.01
C THR A 42 -14.74 0.66 -13.19
N TYR A 43 -13.92 0.66 -14.23
CA TYR A 43 -13.02 -0.47 -14.50
C TYR A 43 -12.04 -0.73 -13.35
N ILE A 44 -11.56 0.31 -12.67
CA ILE A 44 -10.64 0.20 -11.53
C ILE A 44 -11.35 -0.46 -10.33
N GLU A 45 -12.59 -0.05 -10.04
CA GLU A 45 -13.40 -0.66 -8.97
C GLU A 45 -13.70 -2.13 -9.27
N LYS A 46 -13.96 -2.47 -10.54
CA LYS A 46 -14.16 -3.87 -10.96
C LYS A 46 -12.89 -4.71 -10.76
N LEU A 47 -11.72 -4.18 -11.11
CA LEU A 47 -10.44 -4.85 -10.87
C LEU A 47 -10.15 -5.03 -9.37
N TRP A 48 -10.42 -3.98 -8.57
CA TRP A 48 -10.30 -4.02 -7.12
C TRP A 48 -11.17 -5.13 -6.53
N ALA A 49 -12.47 -5.10 -6.83
CA ALA A 49 -13.41 -6.13 -6.37
C ALA A 49 -12.98 -7.53 -6.80
N SER A 50 -12.60 -7.70 -8.06
CA SER A 50 -12.18 -9.00 -8.59
C SER A 50 -10.92 -9.53 -7.90
N TYR A 51 -9.99 -8.66 -7.53
CA TYR A 51 -8.78 -9.04 -6.80
C TYR A 51 -9.11 -9.54 -5.39
N TYR A 52 -9.94 -8.83 -4.64
CA TYR A 52 -10.34 -9.24 -3.28
C TYR A 52 -11.11 -10.56 -3.30
N ILE A 53 -12.05 -10.72 -4.23
CA ILE A 53 -12.78 -11.97 -4.43
C ILE A 53 -11.82 -13.11 -4.79
N TYR A 54 -10.89 -12.90 -5.73
CA TYR A 54 -9.93 -13.92 -6.16
C TYR A 54 -9.02 -14.39 -5.02
N MET A 55 -8.55 -13.45 -4.20
CA MET A 55 -7.72 -13.75 -3.03
C MET A 55 -8.51 -14.45 -1.92
N ASN A 56 -9.83 -14.24 -1.89
CA ASN A 56 -10.80 -14.84 -0.96
C ASN A 56 -10.43 -14.67 0.54
N ASN A 57 -9.62 -13.65 0.83
CA ASN A 57 -9.18 -13.26 2.17
C ASN A 57 -8.73 -11.80 2.12
N ASP A 58 -9.50 -10.91 2.73
CA ASP A 58 -9.29 -9.47 2.59
C ASP A 58 -8.01 -8.99 3.29
N ILE A 59 -7.59 -9.65 4.37
CA ILE A 59 -6.31 -9.38 5.05
C ILE A 59 -5.15 -9.73 4.11
N LEU A 60 -5.21 -10.92 3.49
CA LEU A 60 -4.21 -11.38 2.54
C LEU A 60 -4.15 -10.48 1.29
N ALA A 61 -5.32 -10.14 0.75
CA ALA A 61 -5.46 -9.27 -0.41
C ALA A 61 -4.85 -7.89 -0.13
N THR A 62 -5.29 -7.23 0.94
CA THR A 62 -4.81 -5.89 1.30
C THR A 62 -3.32 -5.90 1.59
N GLY A 63 -2.86 -6.85 2.43
CA GLY A 63 -1.46 -6.95 2.83
C GLY A 63 -0.52 -7.15 1.64
N LEU A 64 -0.86 -8.07 0.73
CA LEU A 64 -0.05 -8.32 -0.46
C LEU A 64 -0.05 -7.15 -1.43
N LEU A 65 -1.24 -6.58 -1.71
CA LEU A 65 -1.38 -5.42 -2.60
C LEU A 65 -0.55 -4.23 -2.09
N PHE A 66 -0.68 -3.91 -0.81
CA PHE A 66 0.00 -2.76 -0.21
C PHE A 66 1.49 -2.99 -0.11
N PHE A 67 1.92 -4.18 0.31
CA PHE A 67 3.34 -4.51 0.40
C PHE A 67 4.01 -4.43 -0.97
N ILE A 68 3.44 -5.09 -2.00
CA ILE A 68 4.00 -5.04 -3.36
C ILE A 68 4.02 -3.60 -3.89
N THR A 69 2.93 -2.85 -3.72
CA THR A 69 2.86 -1.46 -4.19
C THR A 69 3.91 -0.60 -3.49
N HIS A 70 4.07 -0.77 -2.17
CA HIS A 70 5.08 -0.07 -1.37
C HIS A 70 6.50 -0.38 -1.87
N GLU A 71 6.86 -1.66 -2.01
CA GLU A 71 8.20 -2.06 -2.46
C GLU A 71 8.51 -1.54 -3.87
N LEU A 72 7.56 -1.67 -4.80
CA LEU A 72 7.73 -1.22 -6.18
C LEU A 72 7.88 0.29 -6.26
N MET A 73 7.04 1.05 -5.54
CA MET A 73 7.11 2.52 -5.55
C MET A 73 8.35 3.02 -4.84
N TYR A 74 8.70 2.45 -3.69
CA TYR A 74 9.84 2.87 -2.89
C TYR A 74 11.16 2.63 -3.62
N PHE A 75 11.42 1.38 -4.07
CA PHE A 75 12.66 1.06 -4.77
C PHE A 75 12.66 1.56 -6.21
N GLY A 76 11.50 1.56 -6.89
CA GLY A 76 11.36 2.11 -8.23
C GLY A 76 11.70 3.61 -8.27
N ARG A 77 11.27 4.39 -7.25
CA ARG A 77 11.64 5.81 -7.10
C ARG A 77 13.14 6.03 -7.00
N CYS A 78 13.89 5.11 -6.40
CA CYS A 78 15.34 5.24 -6.25
C CYS A 78 16.09 5.12 -7.58
N LEU A 79 15.54 4.43 -8.58
CA LEU A 79 16.22 4.15 -9.84
C LEU A 79 16.51 5.43 -10.67
N PRO A 80 15.56 6.36 -10.88
CA PRO A 80 15.87 7.66 -11.49
C PRO A 80 17.00 8.41 -10.78
N TRP A 81 17.00 8.41 -9.45
CA TRP A 81 18.05 9.10 -8.67
C TRP A 81 19.41 8.43 -8.77
N PHE A 82 19.45 7.10 -8.83
CA PHE A 82 20.66 6.34 -9.11
C PHE A 82 21.25 6.72 -10.47
N ILE A 83 20.42 6.81 -11.52
CA ILE A 83 20.86 7.19 -12.87
C ILE A 83 21.41 8.63 -12.89
N ILE A 84 20.72 9.56 -12.23
CA ILE A 84 21.16 10.95 -12.07
C ILE A 84 22.52 11.01 -11.35
N ASP A 85 22.70 10.25 -10.26
CA ASP A 85 23.94 10.22 -9.47
C ASP A 85 25.15 9.72 -10.28
N LYS A 86 24.93 8.79 -11.22
CA LYS A 86 25.97 8.28 -12.14
C LYS A 86 26.25 9.19 -13.33
N THR A 87 25.45 10.23 -13.55
CA THR A 87 25.60 11.13 -14.70
C THR A 87 26.41 12.37 -14.29
N PRO A 88 27.67 12.53 -14.75
CA PRO A 88 28.59 13.54 -14.19
C PRO A 88 28.10 14.99 -14.25
N TRP A 89 27.26 15.32 -15.23
CA TRP A 89 26.68 16.65 -15.41
C TRP A 89 25.85 17.11 -14.19
N PHE A 90 25.18 16.19 -13.50
CA PHE A 90 24.33 16.52 -12.35
C PHE A 90 25.12 16.74 -11.05
N ASN A 91 26.41 16.37 -10.99
CA ASN A 91 27.22 16.53 -9.79
C ASN A 91 27.32 17.99 -9.32
N ARG A 92 27.18 18.97 -10.23
CA ARG A 92 27.19 20.40 -9.93
C ARG A 92 26.01 20.88 -9.06
N TYR A 93 24.94 20.10 -8.97
CA TYR A 93 23.75 20.43 -8.19
C TYR A 93 23.73 19.75 -6.82
N LYS A 94 24.75 18.95 -6.47
CA LYS A 94 24.83 18.27 -5.18
C LYS A 94 25.11 19.26 -4.06
N ILE A 95 24.31 19.18 -3.00
CA ILE A 95 24.50 19.97 -1.77
C ILE A 95 25.80 19.57 -1.05
N GLN A 96 26.17 18.29 -1.11
CA GLN A 96 27.41 17.76 -0.51
C GLN A 96 28.34 17.20 -1.60
N PRO A 97 29.17 18.04 -2.24
CA PRO A 97 29.96 17.63 -3.41
C PRO A 97 31.06 16.60 -3.09
N THR A 98 31.49 16.52 -1.83
CA THR A 98 32.57 15.61 -1.37
C THR A 98 32.08 14.20 -1.01
N LYS A 99 30.77 13.98 -0.95
CA LYS A 99 30.17 12.71 -0.52
C LYS A 99 29.50 12.03 -1.71
N ILE A 100 30.30 11.28 -2.47
CA ILE A 100 29.82 10.49 -3.61
C ILE A 100 29.79 9.02 -3.18
N PRO A 101 28.60 8.41 -3.06
CA PRO A 101 28.50 7.02 -2.61
C PRO A 101 29.01 6.05 -3.67
N THR A 102 29.90 5.15 -3.28
CA THR A 102 30.42 4.06 -4.10
C THR A 102 29.34 3.01 -4.38
N ASN A 103 29.50 2.21 -5.42
CA ASN A 103 28.55 1.12 -5.73
C ASN A 103 28.41 0.11 -4.57
N GLN A 104 29.50 -0.12 -3.84
CA GLN A 104 29.50 -1.00 -2.68
C GLN A 104 28.64 -0.42 -1.55
N GLU A 105 28.84 0.85 -1.19
CA GLU A 105 28.02 1.52 -0.16
C GLU A 105 26.54 1.53 -0.54
N GLN A 106 26.22 1.77 -1.81
CA GLN A 106 24.84 1.74 -2.29
C GLN A 106 24.23 0.34 -2.20
N TRP A 107 25.00 -0.71 -2.50
CA TRP A 107 24.54 -2.10 -2.35
C TRP A 107 24.31 -2.50 -0.90
N GLU A 108 25.22 -2.12 0.00
CA GLU A 108 25.04 -2.37 1.44
C GLU A 108 23.85 -1.60 2.01
N CYS A 109 23.65 -0.35 1.57
CA CYS A 109 22.46 0.44 1.90
C CYS A 109 21.18 -0.24 1.42
N PHE A 110 21.12 -0.65 0.14
CA PHE A 110 19.97 -1.35 -0.44
C PHE A 110 19.62 -2.61 0.38
N LYS A 111 20.59 -3.47 0.68
CA LYS A 111 20.36 -4.67 1.50
C LYS A 111 19.84 -4.33 2.90
N THR A 112 20.36 -3.26 3.50
CA THR A 112 19.94 -2.83 4.84
C THR A 112 18.49 -2.35 4.83
N VAL A 113 18.13 -1.49 3.88
CA VAL A 113 16.78 -0.96 3.72
C VAL A 113 15.80 -2.08 3.37
N LEU A 114 16.17 -2.99 2.47
CA LEU A 114 15.36 -4.16 2.14
C LEU A 114 15.08 -5.03 3.38
N LYS A 115 16.09 -5.28 4.22
CA LYS A 115 15.88 -6.00 5.49
C LYS A 115 14.91 -5.25 6.41
N GLN A 116 15.03 -3.93 6.53
CA GLN A 116 14.14 -3.13 7.36
C GLN A 116 12.70 -3.17 6.85
N HIS A 117 12.48 -3.12 5.54
CA HIS A 117 11.17 -3.25 4.93
C HIS A 117 10.49 -4.58 5.29
N PHE A 118 11.20 -5.70 5.13
CA PHE A 118 10.63 -7.02 5.44
C PHE A 118 10.47 -7.29 6.95
N LEU A 119 11.33 -6.74 7.81
CA LEU A 119 11.32 -7.05 9.25
C LEU A 119 10.52 -6.04 10.08
N VAL A 120 10.54 -4.77 9.70
CA VAL A 120 9.95 -3.67 10.48
C VAL A 120 8.69 -3.15 9.82
N GLU A 121 8.71 -2.91 8.50
CA GLU A 121 7.60 -2.25 7.80
C GLU A 121 6.52 -3.22 7.33
N ALA A 122 6.85 -4.48 7.05
CA ALA A 122 5.87 -5.48 6.67
C ALA A 122 4.81 -5.66 7.77
N LEU A 123 5.20 -5.72 9.04
CA LEU A 123 4.25 -5.90 10.15
C LEU A 123 3.14 -4.81 10.17
N PRO A 124 3.43 -3.50 10.21
CA PRO A 124 2.40 -2.47 10.19
C PRO A 124 1.59 -2.47 8.87
N ILE A 125 2.19 -2.79 7.73
CA ILE A 125 1.46 -2.92 6.45
C ILE A 125 0.39 -4.02 6.54
N TRP A 126 0.75 -5.19 7.06
CA TRP A 126 -0.17 -6.31 7.23
C TRP A 126 -1.20 -6.09 8.35
N LEU A 127 -0.88 -5.25 9.34
CA LEU A 127 -1.82 -4.82 10.37
C LEU A 127 -2.78 -3.71 9.92
N PHE A 128 -2.57 -3.10 8.75
CA PHE A 128 -3.43 -2.02 8.27
C PHE A 128 -4.89 -2.46 8.13
N HIS A 129 -5.15 -3.56 7.42
CA HIS A 129 -6.50 -4.08 7.20
C HIS A 129 -7.26 -4.34 8.52
N PRO A 130 -6.75 -5.12 9.48
CA PRO A 130 -7.48 -5.37 10.73
C PRO A 130 -7.67 -4.11 11.58
N VAL A 131 -6.76 -3.13 11.52
CA VAL A 131 -6.94 -1.86 12.23
C VAL A 131 -8.08 -1.06 11.62
N CYS A 132 -8.11 -0.89 10.30
CA CYS A 132 -9.18 -0.19 9.62
C CYS A 132 -10.55 -0.86 9.79
N ALA A 133 -10.60 -2.19 9.69
CA ALA A 133 -11.84 -2.95 9.94
C ALA A 133 -12.37 -2.70 11.36
N LYS A 134 -11.50 -2.65 12.37
CA LYS A 134 -11.88 -2.30 13.77
C LYS A 134 -12.37 -0.87 13.91
N LEU A 135 -11.84 0.06 13.11
CA LEU A 135 -12.26 1.45 13.08
C LEU A 135 -13.51 1.70 12.20
N GLY A 136 -14.07 0.64 11.59
CA GLY A 136 -15.22 0.75 10.70
C GLY A 136 -14.90 1.39 9.34
N ILE A 137 -13.63 1.41 8.93
CA ILE A 137 -13.20 1.90 7.62
C ILE A 137 -13.46 0.78 6.61
N THR A 138 -14.32 1.06 5.63
CA THR A 138 -14.66 0.13 4.54
C THR A 138 -13.66 0.19 3.39
N TYR A 139 -13.49 -0.95 2.72
CA TYR A 139 -12.72 -1.13 1.50
C TYR A 139 -13.60 -1.46 0.30
N ASP A 140 -14.90 -1.24 0.45
CA ASP A 140 -15.90 -1.62 -0.52
C ASP A 140 -15.89 -0.72 -1.75
N VAL A 141 -16.50 -1.23 -2.81
CA VAL A 141 -16.87 -0.47 -4.00
C VAL A 141 -18.36 -0.12 -3.94
N PRO A 142 -18.79 1.03 -4.47
CA PRO A 142 -18.00 2.03 -5.20
C PRO A 142 -17.13 2.89 -4.27
N PHE A 143 -16.02 3.37 -4.82
CA PHE A 143 -15.12 4.28 -4.11
C PHE A 143 -15.79 5.63 -3.82
N PRO A 144 -15.34 6.35 -2.79
CA PRO A 144 -15.81 7.72 -2.54
C PRO A 144 -15.59 8.62 -3.76
N ASN A 145 -16.38 9.68 -3.88
CA ASN A 145 -16.17 10.67 -4.93
C ASN A 145 -14.71 11.19 -4.92
N TRP A 146 -14.11 11.39 -6.09
CA TRP A 146 -12.72 11.83 -6.23
C TRP A 146 -12.39 13.10 -5.41
N ARG A 147 -13.37 14.00 -5.19
CA ARG A 147 -13.19 15.18 -4.34
C ARG A 147 -12.95 14.80 -2.88
N ILE A 148 -13.68 13.79 -2.38
CA ILE A 148 -13.51 13.28 -1.02
C ILE A 148 -12.14 12.61 -0.92
N GLN A 149 -11.76 11.79 -1.89
CA GLN A 149 -10.44 11.17 -1.93
C GLN A 149 -9.32 12.22 -1.91
N ALA A 150 -9.42 13.27 -2.74
CA ALA A 150 -8.43 14.34 -2.81
C ALA A 150 -8.31 15.10 -1.48
N ILE A 151 -9.43 15.40 -0.81
CA ILE A 151 -9.42 16.06 0.50
C ILE A 151 -8.79 15.14 1.55
N GLN A 152 -9.16 13.86 1.58
CA GLN A 152 -8.57 12.88 2.51
C GLN A 152 -7.06 12.79 2.30
N ILE A 153 -6.59 12.64 1.07
CA ILE A 153 -5.16 12.58 0.71
C ILE A 153 -4.44 13.85 1.15
N ALA A 154 -5.02 15.03 0.90
CA ALA A 154 -4.42 16.30 1.32
C ALA A 154 -4.29 16.40 2.84
N ILE A 155 -5.32 15.98 3.59
CA ILE A 155 -5.28 15.93 5.05
C ILE A 155 -4.22 14.92 5.53
N PHE A 156 -4.14 13.74 4.90
CA PHE A 156 -3.12 12.75 5.22
C PHE A 156 -1.71 13.32 5.05
N PHE A 157 -1.43 14.03 3.95
CA PHE A 157 -0.12 14.67 3.76
C PHE A 157 0.19 15.72 4.82
N ILE A 158 -0.79 16.54 5.24
CA ILE A 158 -0.59 17.53 6.31
C ILE A 158 -0.30 16.83 7.65
N CYS A 159 -1.06 15.80 7.99
CA CYS A 159 -0.87 15.03 9.21
C CYS A 159 0.46 14.26 9.20
N GLU A 160 0.83 13.68 8.06
CA GLU A 160 2.11 13.00 7.83
C GLU A 160 3.28 13.96 8.03
N ASP A 161 3.25 15.15 7.41
CA ASP A 161 4.30 16.15 7.54
C ASP A 161 4.42 16.68 8.97
N PHE A 162 3.28 16.97 9.62
CA PHE A 162 3.26 17.37 11.03
C PHE A 162 3.81 16.28 11.95
N TRP A 163 3.43 15.02 11.72
CA TRP A 163 3.96 13.87 12.47
C TRP A 163 5.47 13.74 12.27
N HIS A 164 5.96 13.78 11.03
CA HIS A 164 7.39 13.69 10.74
C HIS A 164 8.16 14.84 11.39
N PHE A 165 7.70 16.08 11.24
CA PHE A 165 8.33 17.23 11.87
C PHE A 165 8.37 17.09 13.40
N GLY A 166 7.25 16.71 14.02
CA GLY A 166 7.13 16.56 15.45
C GLY A 166 8.05 15.46 16.00
N PHE A 167 8.02 14.26 15.41
CA PHE A 167 8.84 13.14 15.87
C PHE A 167 10.32 13.33 15.54
N HIS A 168 10.64 13.89 14.38
CA HIS A 168 12.02 14.26 14.07
C HIS A 168 12.55 15.28 15.07
N SER A 169 11.79 16.34 15.37
CA SER A 169 12.15 17.32 16.39
C SER A 169 12.31 16.67 17.76
N LEU A 170 11.38 15.81 18.17
CA LEU A 170 11.44 15.11 19.45
C LEU A 170 12.70 14.23 19.58
N PHE A 171 13.05 13.48 18.54
CA PHE A 171 14.24 12.62 18.55
C PHE A 171 15.56 13.40 18.42
N HIS A 172 15.51 14.64 17.91
CA HIS A 172 16.66 15.55 17.88
C HIS A 172 16.74 16.49 19.09
N GLN A 173 15.70 16.57 19.92
CA GLN A 173 15.69 17.38 21.15
C GLN A 173 16.54 16.77 22.29
N GLY A 174 17.16 15.61 22.07
CA GLY A 174 18.09 15.00 23.00
C GLY A 174 17.40 14.29 24.17
N TRP A 175 18.05 13.21 24.62
CA TRP A 175 17.94 12.72 25.99
C TRP A 175 18.94 13.46 26.86
#